data_AF-E9B2J8-F1
#
_entry.id   AF-E9B2J8-F1
#
_cell.length_a   1.000
_cell.length_b   1.000
_cell.length_c   1.000
_cell.angle_alpha   90.00
_cell.angle_beta   90.00
_cell.angle_gamma   90.00
#
_symmetry.space_group_name_H-M   'P 1'
#
loop_
_entity.id
_entity.type
_entity.pdbx_description
1 polymer ?
#
loop_
_entity_poly.entity_id
_entity_poly.type
_entity_poly.pdbx_seq_one_letter_code
_entity_poly.pdbx_strand_id
1 'polypeptide(L)'
;MPGASDRGPAYVSCRIHYLPACLSRAVVAVCKLTSPAPGIPPLVSLCKYGLPDYSTREGEAFSAAASGLHPRHQLPFVLSRVAASKAIASLSPNKRAACPKEEDGPAVVFTDRREAAPTLHGCCLSIAHEDSAAASVAWPVPSSDSSALKDYNAAPERLSMGTEPVCSPSTLPDATATSFAYAIDVASVAEVHRVRSRFPHLGQRWMPQCTTIASADDVRRALTCIQKLYQERVAAVGVPGDSHGGEGVSARQAACRRDEWWKHLATPYVTEADAYAAVVLAQHWGARECAVKLVGIPGRSFAYECVRALPPRGGSAVATESTPFTASFMVPQTLYSAEVDGGEAATLAQQGLHPLLYLYTWTEWVPLNSMVDLPYVVVVACAPCCSGAR
;
A
#
# COMPACT_ATOMS: atom_id res chain seq x y z
N MET A 1 -11.19 13.48 40.87
CA MET A 1 -10.17 12.57 40.33
C MET A 1 -10.63 12.15 38.93
N PRO A 2 -10.16 12.79 37.86
CA PRO A 2 -10.46 12.34 36.50
C PRO A 2 -9.43 11.28 36.07
N GLY A 3 -9.87 10.20 35.44
CA GLY A 3 -8.98 9.12 35.05
C GLY A 3 -9.71 7.89 34.52
N ALA A 4 -10.70 8.09 33.66
CA ALA A 4 -11.19 7.05 32.75
C ALA A 4 -10.76 7.47 31.35
N SER A 5 -10.11 6.55 30.64
CA SER A 5 -9.55 6.73 29.30
C SER A 5 -10.63 7.18 28.31
N ASP A 6 -10.69 8.49 28.04
CA ASP A 6 -11.59 9.16 27.10
C ASP A 6 -11.14 8.98 25.63
N ARG A 7 -10.54 7.84 25.28
CA ARG A 7 -10.31 7.48 23.88
C ARG A 7 -11.61 6.89 23.35
N GLY A 8 -12.45 7.75 22.80
CA GLY A 8 -13.57 7.32 21.95
C GLY A 8 -13.10 6.37 20.83
N PRO A 9 -14.03 5.68 20.14
CA PRO A 9 -13.66 4.71 19.12
C PRO A 9 -12.83 5.39 18.01
N ALA A 10 -11.64 4.84 17.71
CA ALA A 10 -10.82 5.33 16.61
C ALA A 10 -11.51 5.01 15.28
N TYR A 11 -11.93 6.05 14.55
CA TYR A 11 -12.67 5.94 13.29
C TYR A 11 -11.77 5.71 12.07
N VAL A 12 -10.47 5.95 12.21
CA VAL A 12 -9.45 5.71 11.18
C VAL A 12 -8.38 4.78 11.74
N SER A 13 -8.02 3.78 10.95
CA SER A 13 -6.84 2.95 11.19
C SER A 13 -5.78 3.27 10.16
N CYS A 14 -4.51 3.32 10.58
CA CYS A 14 -3.37 3.43 9.69
C CYS A 14 -2.43 2.24 9.94
N ARG A 15 -1.90 1.65 8.87
CA ARG A 15 -0.97 0.53 8.93
C ARG A 15 0.24 0.80 8.06
N ILE A 16 1.41 0.45 8.57
CA ILE A 16 2.64 0.43 7.79
C ILE A 16 2.82 -0.95 7.17
N HIS A 17 3.03 -0.99 5.85
CA HIS A 17 3.31 -2.20 5.10
C HIS A 17 4.78 -2.23 4.71
N TYR A 18 5.40 -3.38 4.93
CA TYR A 18 6.77 -3.64 4.53
C TYR A 18 6.78 -4.26 3.13
N LEU A 19 7.60 -3.69 2.26
CA LEU A 19 7.89 -4.26 0.95
C LEU A 19 8.96 -5.36 1.07
N PRO A 20 9.10 -6.23 0.06
CA PRO A 20 10.22 -7.18 -0.04
C PRO A 20 11.56 -6.49 0.20
N ALA A 21 12.54 -7.23 0.75
CA ALA A 21 13.83 -6.67 1.16
C ALA A 21 14.54 -5.89 0.03
N CYS A 22 14.44 -6.40 -1.20
CA CYS A 22 14.94 -5.74 -2.41
C CYS A 22 14.31 -4.38 -2.73
N LEU A 23 13.14 -4.07 -2.18
CA LEU A 23 12.39 -2.81 -2.33
C LEU A 23 12.26 -2.02 -1.02
N SER A 24 12.95 -2.44 0.05
CA SER A 24 12.72 -2.00 1.43
C SER A 24 13.11 -0.56 1.76
N ARG A 25 13.64 0.19 0.78
CA ARG A 25 13.95 1.62 0.91
C ARG A 25 12.71 2.51 0.85
N ALA A 26 11.57 1.97 0.43
CA ALA A 26 10.29 2.66 0.48
C ALA A 26 9.46 2.20 1.69
N VAL A 27 8.62 3.10 2.16
CA VAL A 27 7.66 2.85 3.23
C VAL A 27 6.27 3.07 2.67
N VAL A 28 5.39 2.09 2.89
CA VAL A 28 3.98 2.21 2.52
C VAL A 28 3.15 2.37 3.77
N ALA A 29 2.24 3.34 3.76
CA ALA A 29 1.19 3.48 4.75
C ALA A 29 -0.18 3.37 4.07
N VAL A 30 -1.10 2.65 4.72
CA VAL A 30 -2.49 2.53 4.27
C VAL A 30 -3.41 2.97 5.40
N CYS A 31 -4.29 3.92 5.09
CA CYS A 31 -5.32 4.44 5.97
C CYS A 31 -6.69 3.97 5.51
N LYS A 32 -7.56 3.60 6.45
CA LYS A 32 -8.94 3.25 6.15
C LYS A 32 -9.87 3.57 7.30
N LEU A 33 -11.14 3.73 6.98
CA LEU A 33 -12.20 3.81 7.97
C LEU A 33 -12.35 2.48 8.71
N THR A 34 -12.60 2.56 10.01
CA THR A 34 -12.92 1.41 10.88
C THR A 34 -14.40 1.29 11.17
N SER A 35 -15.19 2.26 10.70
CA SER A 35 -16.64 2.32 10.86
C SER A 35 -17.32 2.63 9.52
N PRO A 36 -18.55 2.15 9.31
CA PRO A 36 -19.35 2.49 8.13
C PRO A 36 -19.58 4.00 7.99
N ALA A 37 -19.74 4.49 6.76
CA ALA A 37 -19.92 5.92 6.48
C ALA A 37 -21.03 6.62 7.32
N PRO A 38 -22.21 6.02 7.57
CA PRO A 38 -23.24 6.64 8.43
C PRO A 38 -22.81 6.79 9.90
N GLY A 39 -21.84 6.01 10.36
CA GLY A 39 -21.27 6.08 11.70
C GLY A 39 -20.06 7.00 11.82
N ILE A 40 -19.62 7.63 10.72
CA ILE A 40 -18.48 8.56 10.75
C ILE A 40 -18.95 9.93 11.24
N PRO A 41 -18.30 10.50 12.27
CA PRO A 41 -18.64 11.83 12.74
C PRO A 41 -18.29 12.89 11.68
N PRO A 42 -18.82 14.13 11.80
CA PRO A 42 -18.42 15.23 10.92
C PRO A 42 -16.90 15.34 10.80
N LEU A 43 -16.40 15.73 9.62
CA LEU A 43 -14.96 15.72 9.31
C LEU A 43 -14.11 16.45 10.36
N VAL A 44 -14.59 17.58 10.88
CA VAL A 44 -13.89 18.34 11.93
C VAL A 44 -13.71 17.49 13.19
N SER A 45 -14.76 16.82 13.65
CA SER A 45 -14.72 15.93 14.80
C SER A 45 -13.86 14.69 14.53
N LEU A 46 -13.95 14.13 13.32
CA LEU A 46 -13.08 13.03 12.89
C LEU A 46 -11.61 13.43 12.97
N CYS A 47 -11.25 14.60 12.45
CA CYS A 47 -9.88 15.10 12.47
C CYS A 47 -9.37 15.33 13.90
N LYS A 48 -10.23 15.83 14.80
CA LYS A 48 -9.86 16.13 16.19
C LYS A 48 -9.64 14.89 17.05
N TYR A 49 -10.42 13.82 16.82
CA TYR A 49 -10.50 12.70 17.77
C TYR A 49 -10.34 11.32 17.13
N GLY A 50 -10.46 11.21 15.82
CA GLY A 50 -10.49 9.94 15.09
C GLY A 50 -9.22 9.60 14.32
N LEU A 51 -8.23 10.50 14.25
CA LEU A 51 -6.98 10.26 13.54
C LEU A 51 -5.95 9.58 14.45
N PRO A 52 -5.33 8.46 14.03
CA PRO A 52 -4.40 7.71 14.86
C PRO A 52 -3.08 8.46 15.08
N ASP A 53 -2.69 8.59 16.33
CA ASP A 53 -1.46 9.25 16.81
C ASP A 53 -1.29 10.70 16.31
N TYR A 54 -2.41 11.43 16.18
CA TYR A 54 -2.43 12.87 15.95
C TYR A 54 -3.16 13.57 17.08
N SER A 55 -2.59 14.67 17.56
CA SER A 55 -3.24 15.57 18.49
C SER A 55 -4.36 16.37 17.82
N THR A 56 -5.24 16.96 18.63
CA THR A 56 -6.32 17.85 18.17
C THR A 56 -5.80 18.96 17.23
N ARG A 57 -4.67 19.57 17.58
CA ARG A 57 -4.07 20.68 16.82
C ARG A 57 -3.59 20.22 15.44
N GLU A 58 -3.00 19.03 15.36
CA GLU A 58 -2.54 18.44 14.10
C GLU A 58 -3.73 18.00 13.24
N GLY A 59 -4.76 17.44 13.88
CA GLY A 59 -6.06 17.16 13.28
C GLY A 59 -6.69 18.39 12.62
N GLU A 60 -6.69 19.52 13.33
CA GLU A 60 -7.22 20.79 12.81
C GLU A 60 -6.50 21.26 11.54
N ALA A 61 -5.20 20.98 11.38
CA ALA A 61 -4.48 21.29 10.15
C ALA A 61 -5.00 20.48 8.95
N PHE A 62 -5.28 19.18 9.14
CA PHE A 62 -5.91 18.36 8.08
C PHE A 62 -7.31 18.86 7.74
N SER A 63 -8.11 19.17 8.76
CA SER A 63 -9.47 19.70 8.56
C SER A 63 -9.47 21.05 7.84
N ALA A 64 -8.55 21.95 8.19
CA ALA A 64 -8.42 23.25 7.56
C ALA A 64 -8.03 23.11 6.08
N ALA A 65 -7.05 22.25 5.78
CA ALA A 65 -6.62 21.98 4.41
C ALA A 65 -7.73 21.33 3.55
N ALA A 66 -8.55 20.47 4.15
CA ALA A 66 -9.67 19.83 3.45
C ALA A 66 -10.86 20.76 3.21
N SER A 67 -11.04 21.81 4.02
CA SER A 67 -12.23 22.67 4.00
C SER A 67 -12.51 23.37 2.66
N GLY A 68 -11.45 23.65 1.88
CA GLY A 68 -11.56 24.26 0.54
C GLY A 68 -11.93 23.29 -0.58
N LEU A 69 -12.03 21.99 -0.30
CA LEU A 69 -12.37 20.97 -1.28
C LEU A 69 -13.88 20.71 -1.32
N HIS A 70 -14.38 20.27 -2.47
CA HIS A 70 -15.75 19.77 -2.58
C HIS A 70 -16.01 18.66 -1.55
N PRO A 71 -17.20 18.60 -0.90
CA PRO A 71 -17.46 17.66 0.21
C PRO A 71 -17.07 16.21 -0.05
N ARG A 72 -17.30 15.72 -1.27
CA ARG A 72 -16.93 14.36 -1.69
C ARG A 72 -15.42 14.07 -1.68
N HIS A 73 -14.57 15.09 -1.73
CA HIS A 73 -13.11 14.94 -1.76
C HIS A 73 -12.46 15.21 -0.40
N GLN A 74 -13.20 15.71 0.59
CA GLN A 74 -12.61 16.12 1.86
C GLN A 74 -12.11 14.91 2.66
N LEU A 75 -12.95 13.88 2.86
CA LEU A 75 -12.56 12.68 3.59
C LEU A 75 -11.44 11.89 2.87
N PRO A 76 -11.54 11.60 1.56
CA PRO A 76 -10.44 10.96 0.83
C PRO A 76 -9.12 11.73 0.91
N PHE A 77 -9.20 13.07 0.83
CA PHE A 77 -8.03 13.93 1.03
C PHE A 77 -7.40 13.70 2.41
N VAL A 78 -8.19 13.78 3.49
CA VAL A 78 -7.68 13.58 4.86
C VAL A 78 -7.06 12.19 5.02
N LEU A 79 -7.74 11.12 4.59
CA LEU A 79 -7.21 9.76 4.68
C LEU A 79 -5.87 9.64 3.94
N SER A 80 -5.78 10.23 2.76
CA SER A 80 -4.55 10.19 1.95
C SER A 80 -3.40 10.97 2.57
N ARG A 81 -3.69 12.07 3.25
CA ARG A 81 -2.69 12.93 3.90
C ARG A 81 -2.21 12.35 5.22
N VAL A 82 -3.08 11.67 5.96
CA VAL A 82 -2.70 10.86 7.12
C VAL A 82 -1.78 9.71 6.68
N ALA A 83 -2.12 9.00 5.60
CA ALA A 83 -1.27 7.94 5.05
C ALA A 83 0.10 8.50 4.62
N ALA A 84 0.13 9.59 3.85
CA ALA A 84 1.37 10.23 3.44
C ALA A 84 2.25 10.63 4.63
N SER A 85 1.64 11.27 5.61
CA SER A 85 2.33 11.71 6.83
C SER A 85 2.96 10.55 7.60
N LYS A 86 2.25 9.43 7.74
CA LYS A 86 2.75 8.21 8.40
C LYS A 86 3.87 7.54 7.61
N ALA A 87 3.77 7.52 6.27
CA ALA A 87 4.83 7.00 5.41
C ALA A 87 6.12 7.85 5.54
N ILE A 88 5.99 9.18 5.51
CA ILE A 88 7.12 10.11 5.68
C ILE A 88 7.76 9.95 7.07
N ALA A 89 6.96 9.96 8.14
CA ALA A 89 7.46 9.82 9.50
C ALA A 89 8.23 8.50 9.71
N SER A 90 7.84 7.45 8.99
CA SER A 90 8.40 6.11 9.10
C SER A 90 9.61 5.85 8.19
N LEU A 91 9.98 6.80 7.31
CA LEU A 91 11.20 6.70 6.49
C LEU A 91 12.50 6.93 7.27
N SER A 92 12.43 7.54 8.45
CA SER A 92 13.62 7.94 9.21
C SER A 92 14.40 6.71 9.75
N PRO A 93 15.70 6.54 9.39
CA PRO A 93 16.50 5.38 9.80
C PRO A 93 16.80 5.31 11.30
N ASN A 94 16.69 6.42 12.04
CA ASN A 94 17.01 6.49 13.48
C ASN A 94 16.06 5.70 14.40
N LYS A 95 14.94 5.15 13.91
CA LYS A 95 14.01 4.35 14.73
C LYS A 95 14.27 2.84 14.69
N ARG A 96 15.18 2.34 13.84
CA ARG A 96 15.45 0.89 13.73
C ARG A 96 16.49 0.35 14.72
N ALA A 97 17.16 1.21 15.50
CA ALA A 97 18.32 0.81 16.31
C ALA A 97 18.21 1.09 17.84
N ALA A 98 17.12 1.69 18.32
CA ALA A 98 16.99 2.03 19.75
C ALA A 98 15.85 1.25 20.41
N CYS A 99 16.10 0.78 21.64
CA CYS A 99 15.15 0.12 22.53
C CYS A 99 13.76 0.81 22.56
N PRO A 100 12.67 0.07 22.83
CA PRO A 100 11.29 0.57 22.75
C PRO A 100 10.87 1.45 23.94
N LYS A 101 11.74 2.35 24.41
CA LYS A 101 11.47 3.26 25.53
C LYS A 101 11.92 4.68 25.20
N GLU A 102 11.19 5.30 24.28
CA GLU A 102 10.88 6.75 24.24
C GLU A 102 10.06 6.97 22.96
N GLU A 103 8.74 6.96 23.12
CA GLU A 103 7.77 7.33 22.10
C GLU A 103 7.88 8.83 21.76
N ASP A 104 7.46 9.17 20.55
CA ASP A 104 7.26 10.53 20.02
C ASP A 104 8.49 11.32 19.56
N GLY A 105 9.14 10.80 18.52
CA GLY A 105 9.56 11.72 17.45
C GLY A 105 8.34 12.50 16.90
N PRO A 106 8.47 13.79 16.56
CA PRO A 106 7.34 14.64 16.22
C PRO A 106 6.50 14.04 15.10
N ALA A 107 5.17 14.04 15.28
CA ALA A 107 4.27 13.57 14.24
C ALA A 107 4.43 14.48 13.01
N VAL A 108 4.69 13.87 11.86
CA VAL A 108 4.69 14.60 10.58
C VAL A 108 3.24 14.93 10.24
N VAL A 109 2.98 16.19 9.89
CA VAL A 109 1.68 16.63 9.36
C VAL A 109 1.89 17.15 7.95
N PHE A 110 1.62 16.29 6.97
CA PHE A 110 1.76 16.61 5.56
C PHE A 110 0.38 16.84 4.95
N THR A 111 0.07 18.08 4.59
CA THR A 111 -1.19 18.47 3.93
C THR A 111 -0.99 18.92 2.48
N ASP A 112 0.26 19.18 2.07
CA ASP A 112 0.63 19.70 0.76
C ASP A 112 0.44 18.71 -0.40
N ARG A 113 0.75 19.16 -1.61
CA ARG A 113 0.82 18.29 -2.79
C ARG A 113 2.10 17.45 -2.76
N ARG A 114 2.07 16.26 -3.36
CA ARG A 114 3.20 15.30 -3.33
C ARG A 114 4.51 15.90 -3.86
N GLU A 115 4.43 16.86 -4.78
CA GLU A 115 5.58 17.55 -5.37
C GLU A 115 6.34 18.41 -4.36
N ALA A 116 5.73 18.76 -3.22
CA ALA A 116 6.39 19.49 -2.14
C ALA A 116 7.19 18.58 -1.19
N ALA A 117 6.90 17.28 -1.16
CA ALA A 117 7.54 16.33 -0.24
C ALA A 117 9.07 16.27 -0.36
N PRO A 118 9.69 16.35 -1.57
CA PRO A 118 11.15 16.37 -1.69
C PRO A 118 11.78 17.56 -0.97
N THR A 119 11.20 18.75 -1.11
CA THR A 119 11.73 19.98 -0.50
C THR A 119 11.46 20.04 1.00
N LEU A 120 10.28 19.62 1.44
CA LEU A 120 9.86 19.72 2.84
C LEU A 120 10.41 18.60 3.73
N HIS A 121 10.61 17.41 3.15
CA HIS A 121 10.89 16.19 3.91
C HIS A 121 12.01 15.32 3.33
N GLY A 122 12.70 15.76 2.27
CA GLY A 122 13.81 15.00 1.67
C GLY A 122 13.39 13.64 1.10
N CYS A 123 12.11 13.47 0.76
CA CYS A 123 11.57 12.22 0.24
C CYS A 123 10.67 12.44 -0.97
N CYS A 124 10.63 11.45 -1.85
CA CYS A 124 9.62 11.34 -2.89
C CYS A 124 8.36 10.68 -2.34
N LEU A 125 7.22 10.97 -2.96
CA LEU A 125 5.91 10.53 -2.46
C LEU A 125 4.95 10.23 -3.61
N SER A 126 4.24 9.10 -3.51
CA SER A 126 3.07 8.80 -4.33
C SER A 126 1.87 8.55 -3.43
N ILE A 127 0.70 9.08 -3.82
CA ILE A 127 -0.52 9.10 -3.01
C ILE A 127 -1.68 8.60 -3.87
N ALA A 128 -2.55 7.77 -3.29
CA ALA A 128 -3.80 7.34 -3.89
C ALA A 128 -4.91 7.25 -2.84
N HIS A 129 -6.16 7.41 -3.26
CA HIS A 129 -7.30 7.32 -2.37
C HIS A 129 -8.58 6.94 -3.11
N GLU A 130 -9.49 6.39 -2.32
CA GLU A 130 -10.88 6.12 -2.59
C GLU A 130 -11.71 6.69 -1.44
N ASP A 131 -13.04 6.55 -1.51
CA ASP A 131 -13.97 7.14 -0.55
C ASP A 131 -13.69 6.78 0.92
N SER A 132 -13.22 5.55 1.18
CA SER A 132 -13.06 5.02 2.55
C SER A 132 -11.68 4.43 2.85
N ALA A 133 -10.75 4.49 1.90
CA ALA A 133 -9.40 4.00 2.04
C ALA A 133 -8.43 4.86 1.23
N ALA A 134 -7.20 5.01 1.72
CA ALA A 134 -6.15 5.71 1.03
C ALA A 134 -4.80 5.07 1.33
N ALA A 135 -3.85 5.23 0.42
CA ALA A 135 -2.51 4.71 0.59
C ALA A 135 -1.47 5.71 0.11
N SER A 136 -0.29 5.63 0.69
CA SER A 136 0.85 6.43 0.27
C SER A 136 2.12 5.63 0.38
N VAL A 137 3.01 5.81 -0.59
CA VAL A 137 4.37 5.26 -0.57
C VAL A 137 5.34 6.43 -0.59
N ALA A 138 6.24 6.44 0.39
CA ALA A 138 7.31 7.42 0.50
C ALA A 138 8.66 6.72 0.36
N TRP A 139 9.64 7.37 -0.28
CA TRP A 139 11.00 6.85 -0.41
C TRP A 139 12.03 7.98 -0.43
N PRO A 140 13.29 7.76 -0.01
CA PRO A 140 14.30 8.81 0.00
C PRO A 140 14.56 9.37 -1.40
N VAL A 141 14.81 10.68 -1.49
CA VAL A 141 15.37 11.26 -2.70
C VAL A 141 16.78 10.67 -2.92
N PRO A 142 17.14 10.24 -4.13
CA PRO A 142 18.51 9.81 -4.42
C PRO A 142 19.49 10.95 -4.12
N SER A 143 20.40 10.77 -3.16
CA SER A 143 21.43 11.77 -2.87
C SER A 143 22.51 11.72 -3.96
N SER A 144 22.94 12.90 -4.43
CA SER A 144 24.04 13.02 -5.40
C SER A 144 25.43 12.73 -4.79
N ASP A 145 25.53 12.66 -3.46
CA ASP A 145 26.79 12.67 -2.71
C ASP A 145 27.21 11.29 -2.14
N SER A 146 26.72 10.19 -2.71
CA SER A 146 27.16 8.85 -2.29
C SER A 146 28.52 8.48 -2.92
N SER A 147 29.57 9.24 -2.61
CA SER A 147 30.98 8.86 -2.85
C SER A 147 31.82 8.85 -1.57
N ALA A 148 31.20 8.72 -0.40
CA ALA A 148 31.93 8.70 0.87
C ALA A 148 31.30 7.75 1.89
N LEU A 149 31.32 6.44 1.61
CA LEU A 149 31.33 5.46 2.70
C LEU A 149 32.80 5.06 2.89
N LYS A 150 33.47 5.74 3.83
CA LYS A 150 34.82 5.38 4.26
C LYS A 150 34.79 3.97 4.85
N ASP A 151 35.71 3.15 4.35
CA ASP A 151 36.09 1.85 4.88
C ASP A 151 36.25 1.88 6.40
N TYR A 152 35.39 1.15 7.10
CA TYR A 152 35.71 0.61 8.41
C TYR A 152 36.06 -0.87 8.23
N ASN A 153 37.34 -1.09 7.90
CA ASN A 153 37.98 -2.39 8.08
C ASN A 153 38.22 -2.62 9.57
N ALA A 154 37.47 -3.54 10.18
CA ALA A 154 37.88 -4.22 11.40
C ALA A 154 37.66 -5.73 11.22
N ALA A 155 38.75 -6.48 11.33
CA ALA A 155 38.81 -7.92 11.09
C ALA A 155 37.97 -8.74 12.10
N PRO A 156 37.59 -9.99 11.78
CA PRO A 156 36.73 -10.80 12.63
C PRO A 156 37.54 -11.65 13.62
N GLU A 157 37.29 -11.50 14.91
CA GLU A 157 37.63 -12.53 15.89
C GLU A 157 36.53 -13.59 15.95
N ARG A 158 36.91 -14.82 15.63
CA ARG A 158 36.12 -16.04 15.79
C ARG A 158 35.99 -16.37 17.27
N LEU A 159 34.80 -16.79 17.71
CA LEU A 159 34.63 -17.90 18.66
C LEU A 159 33.19 -18.47 18.56
N SER A 160 33.14 -19.77 18.24
CA SER A 160 32.04 -20.73 18.23
C SER A 160 31.37 -20.86 19.62
N MET A 161 30.21 -21.45 19.90
CA MET A 161 29.27 -22.38 19.23
C MET A 161 27.98 -22.38 20.09
N GLY A 162 26.78 -22.57 19.50
CA GLY A 162 25.55 -22.79 20.27
C GLY A 162 24.30 -22.80 19.38
N THR A 163 23.74 -23.99 19.17
CA THR A 163 22.74 -24.32 18.15
C THR A 163 21.31 -24.01 18.60
N GLU A 164 20.61 -23.11 17.91
CA GLU A 164 19.13 -23.02 17.81
C GLU A 164 18.72 -22.47 16.43
N PRO A 165 17.54 -22.84 15.88
CA PRO A 165 17.16 -22.50 14.51
C PRO A 165 16.64 -21.06 14.43
N VAL A 166 17.57 -20.12 14.43
CA VAL A 166 17.31 -18.72 14.13
C VAL A 166 17.11 -18.59 12.63
N CYS A 167 15.93 -18.10 12.20
CA CYS A 167 15.76 -17.55 10.85
C CYS A 167 16.85 -16.50 10.65
N SER A 168 17.86 -16.86 9.87
CA SER A 168 19.00 -16.01 9.62
C SER A 168 18.51 -14.74 8.90
N PRO A 169 18.90 -13.54 9.33
CA PRO A 169 18.79 -12.38 8.45
C PRO A 169 19.69 -12.68 7.27
N SER A 170 19.12 -12.82 6.07
CA SER A 170 19.90 -12.96 4.87
C SER A 170 20.79 -11.72 4.75
N THR A 171 22.07 -11.88 5.10
CA THR A 171 23.15 -10.99 4.70
C THR A 171 23.36 -11.20 3.20
N LEU A 172 22.42 -10.68 2.42
CA LEU A 172 22.63 -10.47 1.00
C LEU A 172 23.61 -9.29 0.88
N PRO A 173 24.80 -9.49 0.31
CA PRO A 173 25.74 -8.41 0.05
C PRO A 173 25.07 -7.43 -0.89
N ASP A 174 25.17 -6.15 -0.56
CA ASP A 174 24.93 -4.95 -1.35
C ASP A 174 24.68 -5.22 -2.85
N ALA A 175 23.47 -5.66 -3.17
CA ALA A 175 23.10 -6.06 -4.53
C ALA A 175 22.81 -4.80 -5.32
N THR A 176 23.89 -4.19 -5.85
CA THR A 176 23.90 -3.10 -6.84
C THR A 176 22.72 -2.16 -6.69
N ALA A 177 22.83 -1.18 -5.78
CA ALA A 177 21.76 -0.27 -5.38
C ALA A 177 21.12 0.49 -6.56
N THR A 178 20.24 -0.18 -7.30
CA THR A 178 19.28 0.46 -8.20
C THR A 178 18.33 1.24 -7.31
N SER A 179 18.38 2.57 -7.41
CA SER A 179 17.29 3.41 -6.92
C SER A 179 16.02 3.04 -7.68
N PHE A 180 14.87 3.12 -7.03
CA PHE A 180 13.59 2.87 -7.64
C PHE A 180 12.72 4.12 -7.54
N ALA A 181 11.90 4.36 -8.56
CA ALA A 181 10.73 5.23 -8.45
C ALA A 181 9.51 4.37 -8.13
N TYR A 182 8.63 4.86 -7.25
CA TYR A 182 7.46 4.13 -6.80
C TYR A 182 6.17 4.86 -7.18
N ALA A 183 5.14 4.07 -7.44
CA ALA A 183 3.76 4.53 -7.55
C ALA A 183 2.87 3.62 -6.71
N ILE A 184 1.78 4.18 -6.20
CA ILE A 184 0.77 3.42 -5.45
C ILE A 184 -0.62 3.79 -5.95
N ASP A 185 -1.50 2.80 -5.94
CA ASP A 185 -2.90 2.93 -6.25
C ASP A 185 -3.77 2.17 -5.25
N VAL A 186 -5.01 2.64 -5.07
CA VAL A 186 -6.03 2.00 -4.26
C VAL A 186 -7.29 1.94 -5.11
N ALA A 187 -7.85 0.74 -5.26
CA ALA A 187 -9.03 0.51 -6.07
C ALA A 187 -10.14 -0.14 -5.24
N SER A 188 -11.31 0.48 -5.21
CA SER A 188 -12.52 -0.12 -4.65
C SER A 188 -13.05 -1.20 -5.59
N VAL A 189 -13.11 -2.46 -5.13
CA VAL A 189 -13.62 -3.57 -5.96
C VAL A 189 -15.09 -3.36 -6.33
N ALA A 190 -15.87 -2.78 -5.41
CA ALA A 190 -17.26 -2.43 -5.66
C ALA A 190 -17.39 -1.36 -6.75
N GLU A 191 -16.51 -0.36 -6.75
CA GLU A 191 -16.53 0.72 -7.73
C GLU A 191 -16.08 0.25 -9.12
N VAL A 192 -15.04 -0.59 -9.19
CA VAL A 192 -14.59 -1.24 -10.43
C VAL A 192 -15.75 -2.02 -11.06
N HIS A 193 -16.51 -2.76 -10.26
CA HIS A 193 -17.70 -3.45 -10.76
C HIS A 193 -18.79 -2.48 -11.22
N ARG A 194 -19.12 -1.45 -10.43
CA ARG A 194 -20.12 -0.44 -10.79
C ARG A 194 -19.78 0.22 -12.14
N VAL A 195 -18.53 0.61 -12.33
CA VAL A 195 -18.03 1.24 -13.57
C VAL A 195 -18.11 0.28 -14.74
N ARG A 196 -17.63 -0.96 -14.58
CA ARG A 196 -17.67 -1.98 -15.64
C ARG A 196 -19.12 -2.31 -16.04
N SER A 197 -20.01 -2.46 -15.08
CA SER A 197 -21.42 -2.76 -15.32
C SER A 197 -22.14 -1.60 -16.02
N ARG A 198 -21.83 -0.35 -15.65
CA ARG A 198 -22.44 0.84 -16.26
C ARG A 198 -21.84 1.19 -17.63
N PHE A 199 -20.55 0.91 -17.84
CA PHE A 199 -19.79 1.30 -19.02
C PHE A 199 -19.01 0.09 -19.58
N PRO A 200 -19.68 -0.91 -20.17
CA PRO A 200 -19.04 -2.15 -20.59
C PRO A 200 -17.95 -1.93 -21.66
N HIS A 201 -18.18 -1.00 -22.60
CA HIS A 201 -17.18 -0.65 -23.63
C HIS A 201 -15.93 0.02 -23.05
N LEU A 202 -16.06 0.75 -21.92
CA LEU A 202 -14.94 1.36 -21.22
C LEU A 202 -14.07 0.26 -20.59
N GLY A 203 -14.71 -0.72 -19.93
CA GLY A 203 -14.02 -1.87 -19.35
C GLY A 203 -13.26 -2.69 -20.41
N GLN A 204 -13.89 -2.95 -21.56
CA GLN A 204 -13.24 -3.67 -22.67
C GLN A 204 -12.06 -2.91 -23.27
N ARG A 205 -12.14 -1.58 -23.38
CA ARG A 205 -11.08 -0.76 -23.95
C ARG A 205 -9.91 -0.52 -22.99
N TRP A 206 -10.18 -0.42 -21.69
CA TRP A 206 -9.18 -0.05 -20.69
C TRP A 206 -8.50 -1.25 -20.04
N MET A 207 -9.12 -2.43 -20.09
CA MET A 207 -8.58 -3.69 -19.56
C MET A 207 -8.76 -4.87 -20.54
N PRO A 208 -8.41 -4.73 -21.84
CA PRO A 208 -8.67 -5.76 -22.87
C PRO A 208 -7.93 -7.08 -22.61
N GLN A 209 -6.82 -7.04 -21.86
CA GLN A 209 -5.98 -8.21 -21.58
C GLN A 209 -6.25 -8.88 -20.24
N CYS A 210 -7.14 -8.33 -19.40
CA CYS A 210 -7.44 -8.91 -18.09
C CYS A 210 -8.40 -10.10 -18.23
N THR A 211 -7.92 -11.20 -18.79
CA THR A 211 -8.61 -12.49 -18.76
C THR A 211 -8.20 -13.22 -17.49
N THR A 212 -9.10 -13.29 -16.50
CA THR A 212 -8.83 -14.10 -15.31
C THR A 212 -8.91 -15.58 -15.67
N ILE A 213 -7.75 -16.24 -15.75
CA ILE A 213 -7.67 -17.71 -15.78
C ILE A 213 -7.73 -18.32 -14.37
N ALA A 214 -7.62 -17.48 -13.34
CA ALA A 214 -7.71 -17.91 -11.96
C ALA A 214 -9.16 -18.28 -11.62
N SER A 215 -9.35 -19.44 -10.99
CA SER A 215 -10.67 -19.84 -10.53
C SER A 215 -11.11 -19.00 -9.32
N ALA A 216 -12.42 -18.89 -9.13
CA ALA A 216 -13.02 -18.26 -7.94
C ALA A 216 -12.42 -18.82 -6.64
N ASP A 217 -12.17 -20.13 -6.60
CA ASP A 217 -11.64 -20.80 -5.42
C ASP A 217 -10.15 -20.51 -5.18
N ASP A 218 -9.36 -20.32 -6.23
CA ASP A 218 -7.95 -19.91 -6.08
C ASP A 218 -7.85 -18.52 -5.44
N VAL A 219 -8.65 -17.58 -5.94
CA VAL A 219 -8.71 -16.21 -5.41
C VAL A 219 -9.19 -16.23 -3.96
N ARG A 220 -10.27 -16.96 -3.66
CA ARG A 220 -10.80 -17.11 -2.30
C ARG A 220 -9.74 -17.65 -1.35
N ARG A 221 -9.09 -18.76 -1.70
CA ARG A 221 -8.07 -19.40 -0.85
C ARG A 221 -6.92 -18.45 -0.56
N ALA A 222 -6.42 -17.73 -1.56
CA ALA A 222 -5.35 -16.76 -1.38
C ALA A 222 -5.75 -15.62 -0.43
N LEU A 223 -6.95 -15.06 -0.59
CA LEU A 223 -7.46 -14.00 0.30
C LEU A 223 -7.63 -14.51 1.74
N THR A 224 -8.17 -15.74 1.93
CA THR A 224 -8.32 -16.35 3.25
C THR A 224 -6.97 -16.64 3.93
N CYS A 225 -5.98 -17.13 3.19
CA CYS A 225 -4.63 -17.39 3.71
C CYS A 225 -3.98 -16.12 4.26
N ILE A 226 -4.09 -15.00 3.54
CA ILE A 226 -3.54 -13.72 3.98
C ILE A 226 -4.26 -13.19 5.21
N GLN A 227 -5.58 -13.38 5.29
CA GLN A 227 -6.34 -13.02 6.48
C GLN A 227 -5.88 -13.79 7.72
N LYS A 228 -5.62 -15.10 7.59
CA LYS A 228 -5.10 -15.94 8.70
C LYS A 228 -3.71 -15.49 9.15
N LEU A 229 -2.79 -15.31 8.20
CA LEU A 229 -1.43 -14.84 8.47
C LEU A 229 -1.43 -13.50 9.23
N TYR A 230 -2.35 -12.61 8.87
CA TYR A 230 -2.51 -11.33 9.56
C TYR A 230 -3.02 -11.51 11.00
N GLN A 231 -4.03 -12.35 11.22
CA GLN A 231 -4.57 -12.63 12.55
C GLN A 231 -3.50 -13.23 13.49
N GLU A 232 -2.67 -14.14 12.96
CA GLU A 232 -1.59 -14.77 13.71
C GLU A 232 -0.47 -13.78 14.07
N ARG A 233 -0.08 -12.88 13.15
CA ARG A 233 0.92 -11.84 13.43
C ARG A 233 0.43 -10.84 14.49
N VAL A 234 -0.84 -10.47 14.49
CA VAL A 234 -1.41 -9.58 15.52
C VAL A 234 -1.43 -10.26 16.89
N ALA A 235 -1.69 -11.56 16.96
CA ALA A 235 -1.67 -12.32 18.21
C ALA A 235 -0.24 -12.50 18.78
N ALA A 236 0.77 -12.66 17.90
CA ALA A 236 2.15 -12.90 18.30
C ALA A 236 2.89 -11.66 18.86
N VAL A 237 2.40 -10.44 18.61
CA VAL A 237 3.03 -9.17 19.08
C VAL A 237 2.71 -8.87 20.56
N GLY A 238 1.99 -9.76 21.27
CA GLY A 238 2.03 -9.83 22.73
C GLY A 238 1.64 -8.53 23.45
N VAL A 239 0.34 -8.25 23.53
CA VAL A 239 -0.20 -7.53 24.70
C VAL A 239 -0.66 -8.61 25.68
N PRO A 240 -0.08 -8.71 26.89
CA PRO A 240 -0.59 -9.62 27.91
C PRO A 240 -2.04 -9.29 28.21
N GLY A 241 -2.87 -10.32 28.31
CA GLY A 241 -4.25 -10.19 28.74
C GLY A 241 -4.32 -9.48 30.08
N ASP A 242 -5.05 -8.36 30.09
CA ASP A 242 -5.96 -7.92 31.16
C ASP A 242 -6.29 -6.45 30.94
N SER A 243 -7.25 -6.19 30.05
CA SER A 243 -8.01 -4.94 29.99
C SER A 243 -9.30 -5.21 29.21
N HIS A 244 -10.32 -5.67 29.92
CA HIS A 244 -11.69 -5.68 29.44
C HIS A 244 -12.17 -4.24 29.23
N GLY A 245 -12.32 -3.81 27.97
CA GLY A 245 -12.94 -2.52 27.65
C GLY A 245 -12.38 -1.87 26.39
N GLY A 246 -12.69 -2.45 25.22
CA GLY A 246 -12.38 -1.86 23.92
C GLY A 246 -12.64 -2.89 22.84
N GLU A 247 -13.74 -2.75 22.12
CA GLU A 247 -14.25 -3.71 21.12
C GLU A 247 -13.24 -3.98 19.99
N GLY A 248 -12.32 -4.90 20.24
CA GLY A 248 -11.70 -5.68 19.18
C GLY A 248 -12.77 -6.61 18.62
N VAL A 249 -13.35 -6.26 17.47
CA VAL A 249 -14.18 -7.19 16.69
C VAL A 249 -13.42 -8.51 16.63
N SER A 250 -13.99 -9.56 17.23
CA SER A 250 -13.29 -10.83 17.32
C SER A 250 -12.87 -11.28 15.92
N ALA A 251 -11.69 -11.91 15.78
CA ALA A 251 -11.19 -12.40 14.50
C ALA A 251 -12.25 -13.22 13.73
N ARG A 252 -13.13 -13.92 14.46
CA ARG A 252 -14.30 -14.64 13.94
C ARG A 252 -15.38 -13.71 13.38
N GLN A 253 -15.79 -12.68 14.10
CA GLN A 253 -16.76 -11.70 13.60
C GLN A 253 -16.23 -10.95 12.36
N ALA A 254 -14.93 -10.63 12.32
CA ALA A 254 -14.31 -10.02 11.14
C ALA A 254 -14.28 -10.97 9.94
N ALA A 255 -14.12 -12.28 10.15
CA ALA A 255 -14.21 -13.27 9.08
C ALA A 255 -15.65 -13.40 8.56
N CYS A 256 -16.64 -13.53 9.45
CA CYS A 256 -18.06 -13.59 9.09
C CYS A 256 -18.52 -12.37 8.26
N ARG A 257 -17.98 -11.17 8.55
CA ARG A 257 -18.30 -9.94 7.80
C ARG A 257 -17.76 -9.91 6.37
N ARG A 258 -16.78 -10.76 6.06
CA ARG A 258 -16.15 -10.84 4.74
C ARG A 258 -16.70 -11.99 3.93
N ASP A 259 -17.39 -12.93 4.56
CA ASP A 259 -18.08 -13.99 3.84
C ASP A 259 -19.22 -13.41 3.02
N GLU A 260 -19.33 -13.86 1.78
CA GLU A 260 -20.39 -13.46 0.85
C GLU A 260 -20.54 -11.93 0.65
N TRP A 261 -19.50 -11.14 0.93
CA TRP A 261 -19.47 -9.68 0.85
C TRP A 261 -20.09 -9.13 -0.45
N TRP A 262 -19.89 -9.86 -1.54
CA TRP A 262 -20.33 -9.56 -2.89
C TRP A 262 -21.86 -9.56 -3.07
N LYS A 263 -22.61 -10.26 -2.20
CA LYS A 263 -24.08 -10.27 -2.18
C LYS A 263 -24.66 -8.97 -1.62
N HIS A 264 -23.87 -8.21 -0.88
CA HIS A 264 -24.32 -7.05 -0.13
C HIS A 264 -24.01 -5.70 -0.80
N LEU A 265 -23.49 -5.74 -2.03
CA LEU A 265 -23.31 -4.53 -2.83
C LEU A 265 -24.65 -3.97 -3.29
N ALA A 266 -24.69 -2.66 -3.55
CA ALA A 266 -25.86 -1.99 -4.13
C ALA A 266 -26.25 -2.59 -5.51
N THR A 267 -25.26 -3.09 -6.25
CA THR A 267 -25.46 -3.96 -7.40
C THR A 267 -24.68 -5.25 -7.10
N PRO A 268 -25.36 -6.28 -6.57
CA PRO A 268 -24.72 -7.54 -6.25
C PRO A 268 -24.12 -8.20 -7.49
N TYR A 269 -23.04 -8.96 -7.28
CA TYR A 269 -22.55 -9.84 -8.33
C TYR A 269 -23.52 -11.00 -8.55
N VAL A 270 -23.66 -11.44 -9.79
CA VAL A 270 -24.52 -12.57 -10.16
C VAL A 270 -23.97 -13.87 -9.57
N THR A 271 -22.64 -14.02 -9.60
CA THR A 271 -21.95 -15.17 -9.03
C THR A 271 -20.75 -14.74 -8.20
N GLU A 272 -20.31 -15.62 -7.30
CA GLU A 272 -19.05 -15.44 -6.57
C GLU A 272 -17.84 -15.37 -7.52
N ALA A 273 -17.88 -16.10 -8.64
CA ALA A 273 -16.84 -16.05 -9.65
C ALA A 273 -16.71 -14.65 -10.27
N ASP A 274 -17.82 -13.97 -10.53
CA ASP A 274 -17.81 -12.59 -11.03
C ASP A 274 -17.23 -11.62 -9.99
N ALA A 275 -17.51 -11.85 -8.71
CA ALA A 275 -16.96 -11.04 -7.61
C ALA A 275 -15.43 -11.15 -7.54
N TYR A 276 -14.89 -12.36 -7.64
CA TYR A 276 -13.45 -12.54 -7.63
C TYR A 276 -12.79 -12.10 -8.94
N ALA A 277 -13.48 -12.20 -10.08
CA ALA A 277 -13.01 -11.59 -11.32
C ALA A 277 -12.86 -10.07 -11.17
N ALA A 278 -13.74 -9.40 -10.41
CA ALA A 278 -13.60 -7.97 -10.14
C ALA A 278 -12.43 -7.64 -9.20
N VAL A 279 -12.05 -8.54 -8.28
CA VAL A 279 -10.80 -8.39 -7.51
C VAL A 279 -9.60 -8.40 -8.44
N VAL A 280 -9.55 -9.36 -9.38
CA VAL A 280 -8.48 -9.43 -10.40
C VAL A 280 -8.44 -8.14 -11.22
N LEU A 281 -9.60 -7.66 -11.68
CA LEU A 281 -9.67 -6.40 -12.42
C LEU A 281 -9.19 -5.21 -11.60
N ALA A 282 -9.53 -5.12 -10.32
CA ALA A 282 -9.04 -4.05 -9.45
C ALA A 282 -7.51 -4.08 -9.29
N GLN A 283 -6.89 -5.27 -9.24
CA GLN A 283 -5.41 -5.40 -9.25
C GLN A 283 -4.79 -4.86 -10.53
N HIS A 284 -5.35 -5.24 -11.68
CA HIS A 284 -4.82 -4.82 -12.97
C HIS A 284 -5.07 -3.32 -13.24
N TRP A 285 -6.21 -2.83 -12.80
CA TRP A 285 -6.54 -1.40 -12.79
C TRP A 285 -5.49 -0.61 -11.99
N GLY A 286 -5.23 -1.02 -10.75
CA GLY A 286 -4.24 -0.39 -9.90
C GLY A 286 -2.82 -0.46 -10.49
N ALA A 287 -2.44 -1.60 -11.08
CA ALA A 287 -1.16 -1.74 -11.77
C ALA A 287 -1.02 -0.75 -12.94
N ARG A 288 -2.08 -0.57 -13.73
CA ARG A 288 -2.12 0.40 -14.83
C ARG A 288 -2.03 1.84 -14.31
N GLU A 289 -2.80 2.22 -13.30
CA GLU A 289 -2.76 3.56 -12.73
C GLU A 289 -1.38 3.87 -12.12
N CYS A 290 -0.74 2.88 -11.50
CA CYS A 290 0.64 3.00 -11.07
C CYS A 290 1.61 3.23 -12.24
N ALA A 291 1.46 2.51 -13.35
CA ALA A 291 2.30 2.70 -14.53
C ALA A 291 2.11 4.11 -15.15
N VAL A 292 0.88 4.61 -15.22
CA VAL A 292 0.59 5.99 -15.64
C VAL A 292 1.30 7.00 -14.72
N LYS A 293 1.24 6.78 -13.40
CA LYS A 293 1.91 7.64 -12.41
C LYS A 293 3.43 7.64 -12.57
N LEU A 294 4.04 6.50 -12.87
CA LEU A 294 5.49 6.38 -13.12
C LEU A 294 5.92 7.07 -14.43
N VAL A 295 5.08 7.00 -15.46
CA VAL A 295 5.32 7.67 -16.76
C VAL A 295 5.19 9.20 -16.65
N GLY A 296 4.48 9.71 -15.64
CA GLY A 296 4.44 11.14 -15.35
C GLY A 296 3.62 11.98 -16.33
N ILE A 297 2.84 11.37 -17.23
CA ILE A 297 2.03 12.10 -18.21
C ILE A 297 0.58 12.24 -17.72
N PRO A 298 0.15 13.42 -17.23
CA PRO A 298 -1.26 13.65 -16.95
C PRO A 298 -2.08 13.53 -18.24
N GLY A 299 -3.13 12.71 -18.22
CA GLY A 299 -4.10 12.60 -19.32
C GLY A 299 -3.74 11.63 -20.45
N ARG A 300 -2.65 10.86 -20.35
CA ARG A 300 -2.42 9.71 -21.25
C ARG A 300 -2.90 8.41 -20.62
N SER A 301 -3.46 7.55 -21.47
CA SER A 301 -3.69 6.15 -21.14
C SER A 301 -2.38 5.38 -21.31
N PHE A 302 -1.98 4.62 -20.30
CA PHE A 302 -0.96 3.58 -20.44
C PHE A 302 -1.62 2.36 -21.12
N ALA A 303 -1.10 1.96 -22.29
CA ALA A 303 -1.63 0.82 -23.03
C ALA A 303 -1.18 -0.47 -22.34
N TYR A 304 -2.10 -1.20 -21.70
CA TYR A 304 -1.71 -2.39 -20.92
C TYR A 304 -1.05 -3.49 -21.76
N GLU A 305 -1.27 -3.45 -23.09
CA GLU A 305 -0.66 -4.37 -24.04
C GLU A 305 0.87 -4.29 -24.13
N CYS A 306 1.46 -3.21 -23.63
CA CYS A 306 2.91 -3.08 -23.57
C CYS A 306 3.54 -3.86 -22.40
N VAL A 307 2.75 -4.39 -21.47
CA VAL A 307 3.24 -5.10 -20.29
C VAL A 307 3.37 -6.58 -20.60
N ARG A 308 4.61 -7.08 -20.63
CA ARG A 308 4.91 -8.48 -20.93
C ARG A 308 5.51 -9.19 -19.74
N ALA A 309 5.16 -10.47 -19.62
CA ALA A 309 5.78 -11.37 -18.66
C ALA A 309 7.30 -11.44 -18.95
N LEU A 310 8.12 -11.10 -17.98
CA LEU A 310 9.55 -11.34 -18.07
C LEU A 310 9.84 -12.82 -17.89
N PRO A 311 10.50 -13.50 -18.84
CA PRO A 311 11.03 -14.82 -18.56
C PRO A 311 12.09 -14.68 -17.44
N PRO A 312 12.18 -15.65 -16.52
CA PRO A 312 13.17 -15.61 -15.44
C PRO A 312 14.57 -15.57 -16.05
N ARG A 313 15.19 -14.38 -16.07
CA ARG A 313 16.59 -14.20 -16.46
C ARG A 313 17.46 -14.25 -15.21
N GLY A 314 18.44 -15.13 -15.21
CA GLY A 314 19.48 -15.15 -14.19
C GLY A 314 20.31 -13.87 -14.28
N GLY A 315 20.48 -13.15 -13.16
CA GLY A 315 21.41 -12.03 -13.10
C GLY A 315 21.12 -10.94 -12.06
N SER A 316 19.91 -10.82 -11.52
CA SER A 316 19.57 -9.86 -10.46
C SER A 316 18.83 -10.51 -9.29
N ALA A 317 19.20 -10.16 -8.05
CA ALA A 317 18.55 -10.64 -6.83
C ALA A 317 17.03 -10.34 -6.80
N VAL A 318 16.62 -9.22 -7.41
CA VAL A 318 15.20 -8.85 -7.51
C VAL A 318 14.46 -9.73 -8.51
N ALA A 319 15.13 -10.11 -9.61
CA ALA A 319 14.55 -10.99 -10.62
C ALA A 319 14.33 -12.41 -10.06
N THR A 320 15.21 -12.89 -9.18
CA THR A 320 15.09 -14.21 -8.53
C THR A 320 13.97 -14.29 -7.50
N GLU A 321 13.58 -13.17 -6.87
CA GLU A 321 12.48 -13.11 -5.90
C GLU A 321 11.11 -12.81 -6.55
N SER A 322 11.08 -12.48 -7.85
CA SER A 322 9.88 -12.05 -8.56
C SER A 322 9.25 -13.16 -9.40
N THR A 323 7.91 -13.20 -9.43
CA THR A 323 7.14 -14.04 -10.36
C THR A 323 6.84 -13.26 -11.65
N PRO A 324 6.83 -13.88 -12.84
CA PRO A 324 6.41 -13.18 -14.05
C PRO A 324 4.99 -12.63 -13.91
N PHE A 325 4.80 -11.37 -14.26
CA PHE A 325 3.48 -10.77 -14.35
C PHE A 325 2.64 -11.50 -15.40
N THR A 326 1.37 -11.75 -15.09
CA THR A 326 0.42 -12.38 -16.02
C THR A 326 -0.92 -11.66 -15.94
N ALA A 327 -1.78 -11.86 -16.94
CA ALA A 327 -3.18 -11.42 -16.91
C ALA A 327 -4.05 -12.13 -15.84
N SER A 328 -3.47 -13.08 -15.10
CA SER A 328 -4.14 -13.88 -14.07
C SER A 328 -4.18 -13.13 -12.74
N PHE A 329 -4.91 -13.68 -11.77
CA PHE A 329 -4.89 -13.18 -10.41
C PHE A 329 -3.47 -13.01 -9.86
N MET A 330 -3.18 -11.81 -9.36
CA MET A 330 -1.94 -11.52 -8.66
C MET A 330 -2.12 -11.94 -7.20
N VAL A 331 -1.57 -13.09 -6.82
CA VAL A 331 -1.54 -13.53 -5.43
C VAL A 331 -0.99 -12.41 -4.55
N PRO A 332 -1.73 -11.92 -3.54
CA PRO A 332 -1.27 -10.78 -2.79
C PRO A 332 -0.09 -11.16 -1.89
N GLN A 333 0.72 -10.16 -1.53
CA GLN A 333 2.02 -10.33 -0.90
C GLN A 333 3.05 -11.11 -1.73
N THR A 334 2.84 -11.24 -3.04
CA THR A 334 3.81 -11.78 -3.99
C THR A 334 4.36 -10.65 -4.85
N LEU A 335 5.68 -10.66 -5.08
CA LEU A 335 6.34 -9.72 -5.99
C LEU A 335 6.23 -10.22 -7.42
N TYR A 336 5.69 -9.40 -8.31
CA TYR A 336 5.62 -9.69 -9.74
C TYR A 336 6.59 -8.79 -10.52
N SER A 337 7.09 -9.27 -11.65
CA SER A 337 7.92 -8.49 -12.57
C SER A 337 7.39 -8.55 -14.00
N ALA A 338 7.45 -7.41 -14.67
CA ALA A 338 7.03 -7.24 -16.06
C ALA A 338 8.03 -6.37 -16.82
N GLU A 339 8.15 -6.61 -18.12
CA GLU A 339 8.83 -5.71 -19.04
C GLU A 339 7.79 -4.81 -19.69
N VAL A 340 8.12 -3.55 -19.86
CA VAL A 340 7.34 -2.60 -20.65
C VAL A 340 8.00 -2.48 -22.00
N ASP A 341 7.26 -2.67 -23.09
CA ASP A 341 7.78 -2.54 -24.43
C ASP A 341 7.15 -1.35 -25.19
N GLY A 342 7.50 -1.18 -26.47
CA GLY A 342 6.89 -0.17 -27.34
C GLY A 342 7.17 1.29 -26.94
N GLY A 343 6.19 2.17 -27.19
CA GLY A 343 6.31 3.62 -26.93
C GLY A 343 6.33 3.96 -25.43
N GLU A 344 5.71 3.12 -24.61
CA GLU A 344 5.68 3.23 -23.16
C GLU A 344 7.08 3.00 -22.56
N ALA A 345 7.85 2.04 -23.11
CA ALA A 345 9.24 1.81 -22.72
C ALA A 345 10.12 3.05 -22.97
N ALA A 346 9.96 3.68 -24.14
CA ALA A 346 10.66 4.91 -24.48
C ALA A 346 10.25 6.06 -23.55
N THR A 347 8.98 6.10 -23.13
CA THR A 347 8.49 7.12 -22.21
C THR A 347 9.05 6.93 -20.79
N LEU A 348 9.13 5.69 -20.30
CA LEU A 348 9.81 5.38 -19.05
C LEU A 348 11.29 5.80 -19.10
N ALA A 349 11.98 5.49 -20.21
CA ALA A 349 13.36 5.89 -20.40
C ALA A 349 13.54 7.43 -20.39
N GLN A 350 12.59 8.19 -20.97
CA GLN A 350 12.58 9.66 -20.89
C GLN A 350 12.40 10.17 -19.44
N GLN A 351 11.71 9.43 -18.58
CA GLN A 351 11.62 9.72 -17.15
C GLN A 351 12.82 9.19 -16.36
N GLY A 352 13.85 8.68 -17.04
CA GLY A 352 15.02 8.11 -16.39
C GLY A 352 14.78 6.75 -15.73
N LEU A 353 13.76 6.02 -16.18
CA LEU A 353 13.38 4.72 -15.65
C LEU A 353 13.71 3.60 -16.63
N HIS A 354 14.15 2.48 -16.09
CA HIS A 354 14.24 1.24 -16.85
C HIS A 354 12.83 0.77 -17.27
N PRO A 355 12.69 0.12 -18.43
CA PRO A 355 11.43 -0.44 -18.90
C PRO A 355 11.07 -1.75 -18.16
N LEU A 356 11.30 -1.78 -16.85
CA LEU A 356 11.00 -2.88 -15.96
C LEU A 356 10.04 -2.39 -14.89
N LEU A 357 8.97 -3.14 -14.66
CA LEU A 357 8.00 -2.89 -13.62
C LEU A 357 8.00 -4.04 -12.63
N TYR A 358 8.11 -3.70 -11.35
CA TYR A 358 7.83 -4.60 -10.26
C TYR A 358 6.49 -4.23 -9.63
N LEU A 359 5.64 -5.21 -9.36
CA LEU A 359 4.30 -5.02 -8.85
C LEU A 359 4.10 -5.82 -7.56
N TYR A 360 3.51 -5.20 -6.56
CA TYR A 360 3.20 -5.81 -5.28
C TYR A 360 1.81 -5.39 -4.83
N THR A 361 0.98 -6.33 -4.36
CA THR A 361 -0.43 -6.06 -4.06
C THR A 361 -0.89 -6.70 -2.75
N TRP A 362 -1.87 -6.08 -2.10
CA TRP A 362 -2.62 -6.65 -0.98
C TRP A 362 -4.06 -6.14 -0.98
N THR A 363 -4.87 -6.70 -0.08
CA THR A 363 -6.29 -6.36 0.04
C THR A 363 -6.57 -5.81 1.43
N GLU A 364 -7.17 -4.63 1.47
CA GLU A 364 -7.72 -4.03 2.68
C GLU A 364 -9.23 -4.25 2.74
N TRP A 365 -9.71 -4.65 3.91
CA TRP A 365 -11.14 -4.81 4.17
C TRP A 365 -11.66 -3.59 4.93
N VAL A 366 -12.70 -2.95 4.41
CA VAL A 366 -13.27 -1.71 4.94
C VAL A 366 -14.76 -1.92 5.24
N PRO A 367 -15.25 -1.52 6.43
CA PRO A 367 -16.68 -1.63 6.78
C PRO A 367 -17.59 -0.90 5.80
N LEU A 368 -18.51 -1.62 5.17
CA LEU A 368 -19.63 -1.01 4.44
C LEU A 368 -20.80 -0.70 5.38
N ASN A 369 -21.10 -1.64 6.28
CA ASN A 369 -22.11 -1.54 7.32
C ASN A 369 -21.67 -2.38 8.55
N SER A 370 -22.55 -2.55 9.53
CA SER A 370 -22.25 -3.33 10.75
C SER A 370 -21.97 -4.80 10.47
N MET A 371 -22.47 -5.33 9.35
CA MET A 371 -22.48 -6.76 9.01
C MET A 371 -21.50 -7.13 7.91
N VAL A 372 -20.98 -6.17 7.13
CA VAL A 372 -20.21 -6.46 5.91
C VAL A 372 -18.99 -5.57 5.77
N ASP A 373 -17.87 -6.19 5.38
CA ASP A 373 -16.65 -5.54 4.89
C ASP A 373 -16.55 -5.66 3.37
N LEU A 374 -16.05 -4.61 2.72
CA LEU A 374 -15.73 -4.62 1.29
C LEU A 374 -14.22 -4.61 1.04
N PRO A 375 -13.75 -5.33 0.00
CA PRO A 375 -12.35 -5.35 -0.37
C PRO A 375 -11.97 -4.11 -1.17
N TYR A 376 -10.83 -3.54 -0.80
CA TYR A 376 -10.05 -2.54 -1.53
C TYR A 376 -8.72 -3.17 -1.89
N VAL A 377 -8.34 -3.08 -3.16
CA VAL A 377 -7.05 -3.58 -3.62
C VAL A 377 -6.05 -2.44 -3.57
N VAL A 378 -4.92 -2.67 -2.91
CA VAL A 378 -3.77 -1.75 -2.93
C VAL A 378 -2.71 -2.35 -3.84
N VAL A 379 -2.18 -1.54 -4.76
CA VAL A 379 -1.10 -1.93 -5.67
C VAL A 379 0.02 -0.93 -5.55
N VAL A 380 1.24 -1.42 -5.33
CA VAL A 380 2.47 -0.65 -5.47
C VAL A 380 3.17 -1.14 -6.73
N ALA A 381 3.56 -0.19 -7.58
CA ALA A 381 4.50 -0.47 -8.66
C ALA A 381 5.82 0.26 -8.39
N CYS A 382 6.92 -0.30 -8.85
CA CYS A 382 8.16 0.44 -8.94
C CYS A 382 8.95 0.09 -10.21
N ALA A 383 9.72 1.06 -10.66
CA ALA A 383 10.64 0.92 -11.80
C ALA A 383 12.05 1.29 -11.34
N PRO A 384 13.09 0.52 -11.71
CA PRO A 384 14.47 0.89 -11.45
C PRO A 384 14.80 2.20 -12.18
N CYS A 385 15.52 3.12 -11.55
CA CYS A 385 16.04 4.30 -12.22
C CYS A 385 17.31 3.94 -13.00
N CYS A 386 17.47 4.53 -14.19
CA CYS A 386 18.68 4.43 -14.99
C CYS A 386 19.84 5.10 -14.26
N SER A 387 20.97 4.39 -14.15
CA SER A 387 22.24 4.94 -13.65
C SER A 387 22.75 6.00 -14.64
N GLY A 388 22.28 7.24 -14.52
CA GLY A 388 22.66 8.33 -15.43
C GLY A 388 21.55 9.33 -15.73
N ALA A 389 20.31 9.07 -15.31
CA ALA A 389 19.24 10.04 -15.44
C ALA A 389 19.40 11.14 -14.39
N ARG A 390 20.02 12.25 -14.80
CA ARG A 390 20.04 13.55 -14.11
C ARG A 390 19.33 14.57 -14.97
#